data_AF-A0A7C4R8J9-F1
#
_entry.id   AF-A0A7C4R8J9-F1
#
_cell.length_a   1.000
_cell.length_b   1.000
_cell.length_c   1.000
_cell.angle_alpha   90.00
_cell.angle_beta   90.00
_cell.angle_gamma   90.00
#
_symmetry.space_group_name_H-M   'P 1'
#
loop_
_entity.id
_entity.type
_entity.pdbx_description
1 polymer ?
#
loop_
_entity_poly.entity_id
_entity_poly.type
_entity_poly.pdbx_seq_one_letter_code
_entity_poly.pdbx_strand_id
1 'polypeptide(L)'
;MSYLEVKGQREFLCRLPYDSDLLLALKDLAKKIGVKTGVFTLLGALKNATLLYYVQNEKKYMKLTFDYPLEIVSGIGNIAVMNDDLIIHAH
;
A
#
# COMPACT_ATOMS: atom_id res chain seq x y z
N MET A 1 4.72 -2.74 24.64
CA MET A 1 4.29 -3.65 23.55
C MET A 1 2.77 -3.71 23.58
N SER A 2 2.11 -3.18 22.56
CA SER A 2 0.66 -3.32 22.38
C SER A 2 0.41 -4.36 21.30
N TYR A 3 -0.50 -5.29 21.53
CA TYR A 3 -0.90 -6.29 20.55
C TYR A 3 -2.41 -6.42 20.54
N LEU A 4 -2.95 -6.85 19.39
CA LEU A 4 -4.36 -7.16 19.21
C LEU A 4 -4.43 -8.50 18.48
N GLU A 5 -5.10 -9.48 19.10
CA GLU A 5 -5.42 -10.71 18.40
C GLU A 5 -6.51 -10.42 17.35
N VAL A 6 -6.29 -10.90 16.13
CA VAL A 6 -7.22 -10.75 15.02
C VAL A 6 -7.49 -12.10 14.36
N LYS A 7 -8.69 -12.27 13.81
CA LYS A 7 -9.03 -13.37 12.90
C LYS A 7 -9.27 -12.82 11.51
N GLY A 8 -8.64 -13.44 10.50
CA GLY A 8 -8.95 -13.16 9.10
C GLY A 8 -10.42 -13.50 8.81
N GLN A 9 -11.13 -12.58 8.13
CA GLN A 9 -12.54 -12.79 7.78
C GLN A 9 -12.76 -13.14 6.31
N ARG A 10 -12.03 -12.47 5.40
CA ARG A 10 -12.19 -12.59 3.96
C ARG A 10 -10.83 -12.48 3.29
N GLU A 11 -10.64 -13.21 2.20
CA GLU A 11 -9.45 -13.18 1.34
C GLU A 11 -9.86 -12.80 -0.08
N PHE A 12 -8.98 -12.08 -0.78
CA PHE A 12 -9.25 -11.58 -2.11
C PHE A 12 -8.02 -11.75 -2.98
N LEU A 13 -8.22 -12.29 -4.19
CA LEU A 13 -7.26 -12.21 -5.27
C LEU A 13 -7.75 -11.15 -6.26
N CYS A 14 -6.95 -10.12 -6.49
CA CYS A 14 -7.36 -8.97 -7.29
C CYS A 14 -6.29 -8.63 -8.33
N ARG A 15 -6.75 -8.09 -9.45
CA ARG A 15 -5.91 -7.44 -10.46
C ARG A 15 -6.24 -5.96 -10.46
N LEU A 16 -5.23 -5.11 -10.27
CA LEU A 16 -5.41 -3.67 -10.34
C LEU A 16 -5.54 -3.21 -11.80
N PRO A 17 -6.25 -2.09 -12.05
CA PRO A 17 -6.32 -1.49 -13.38
C PRO A 17 -4.93 -1.21 -13.95
N TYR A 18 -4.82 -1.30 -15.28
CA TYR A 18 -3.62 -0.87 -15.97
C TYR A 18 -3.51 0.67 -15.92
N ASP A 19 -2.29 1.18 -15.82
CA ASP A 19 -1.97 2.61 -15.86
C ASP A 19 -2.63 3.46 -14.75
N SER A 20 -2.91 2.85 -13.61
CA SER A 20 -3.38 3.55 -12.41
C SER A 20 -2.27 3.72 -11.38
N ASP A 21 -2.35 4.78 -10.57
CA ASP A 21 -1.54 4.89 -9.36
C ASP A 21 -1.83 3.71 -8.41
N LEU A 22 -0.77 3.05 -7.96
CA LEU A 22 -0.85 1.83 -7.15
C LEU A 22 -1.60 2.05 -5.83
N LEU A 23 -1.30 3.13 -5.12
CA LEU A 23 -1.87 3.41 -3.80
C LEU A 23 -3.34 3.81 -3.91
N LEU A 24 -3.69 4.63 -4.91
CA LEU A 24 -5.08 4.98 -5.21
C LEU A 24 -5.90 3.75 -5.61
N ALA A 25 -5.37 2.89 -6.48
CA ALA A 25 -6.05 1.67 -6.91
C ALA A 25 -6.30 0.70 -5.75
N LEU A 26 -5.35 0.54 -4.82
CA LEU A 26 -5.53 -0.25 -3.60
C LEU A 26 -6.59 0.37 -2.67
N LYS A 27 -6.56 1.69 -2.48
CA LYS A 27 -7.55 2.42 -1.65
C LYS A 27 -8.95 2.28 -2.24
N ASP A 28 -9.11 2.40 -3.55
CA ASP A 28 -10.39 2.26 -4.23
C ASP A 28 -10.90 0.82 -4.22
N LEU A 29 -10.01 -0.16 -4.37
CA LEU A 29 -10.34 -1.57 -4.17
C LEU A 29 -10.88 -1.80 -2.75
N ALA A 30 -10.18 -1.33 -1.73
CA ALA A 30 -10.58 -1.47 -0.33
C ALA A 30 -11.96 -0.86 -0.06
N LYS A 31 -12.22 0.34 -0.59
CA LYS A 31 -13.55 0.98 -0.55
C LYS A 31 -14.61 0.12 -1.22
N LYS A 32 -14.35 -0.36 -2.44
CA LYS A 32 -15.31 -1.14 -3.23
C LYS A 32 -15.73 -2.44 -2.54
N ILE A 33 -14.82 -3.13 -1.86
CA ILE A 33 -15.10 -4.39 -1.16
C ILE A 33 -15.46 -4.21 0.32
N GLY A 34 -15.51 -2.97 0.80
CA GLY A 34 -15.84 -2.62 2.18
C GLY A 34 -14.82 -3.12 3.20
N VAL A 35 -13.52 -3.08 2.88
CA VAL A 35 -12.43 -3.44 3.80
C VAL A 35 -11.89 -2.17 4.44
N LYS A 36 -11.96 -2.11 5.78
CA LYS A 36 -11.41 -0.99 6.59
C LYS A 36 -10.05 -1.27 7.20
N THR A 37 -9.73 -2.55 7.40
CA THR A 37 -8.46 -3.00 7.96
C THR A 37 -8.07 -4.29 7.28
N GLY A 38 -6.80 -4.44 6.92
CA GLY A 38 -6.29 -5.65 6.29
C GLY A 38 -4.80 -5.59 6.03
N VAL A 39 -4.23 -6.71 5.66
CA VAL A 39 -2.85 -6.82 5.17
C VAL A 39 -2.87 -7.34 3.74
N PHE A 40 -1.88 -6.98 2.95
CA PHE A 40 -1.77 -7.45 1.57
C PHE A 40 -0.34 -7.73 1.18
N THR A 41 -0.20 -8.59 0.18
CA THR A 41 1.00 -8.76 -0.61
C THR A 41 0.66 -8.50 -2.08
N LEU A 42 1.61 -7.99 -2.84
CA LEU A 42 1.43 -7.70 -4.26
C LEU A 42 2.71 -7.95 -5.07
N LEU A 43 2.49 -8.33 -6.33
CA LEU A 43 3.51 -8.50 -7.37
C LEU A 43 3.00 -7.83 -8.64
N GLY A 44 3.89 -7.46 -9.54
CA GLY A 44 3.55 -6.87 -10.83
C GLY A 44 4.62 -5.90 -11.31
N ALA A 45 4.28 -5.01 -12.24
CA ALA A 45 5.21 -4.04 -12.80
C ALA A 45 4.65 -2.62 -12.73
N LEU A 46 5.54 -1.64 -12.63
CA LEU A 46 5.27 -0.21 -12.63
C LEU A 46 5.95 0.46 -13.82
N LYS A 47 5.39 1.56 -14.31
CA LYS A 47 6.04 2.40 -15.33
C LYS A 47 7.07 3.36 -14.74
N ASN A 48 6.83 3.80 -13.50
CA ASN A 48 7.68 4.65 -12.69
C ASN A 48 7.27 4.48 -11.21
N ALA A 49 8.11 4.96 -10.29
CA ALA A 49 7.80 4.91 -8.86
C ALA A 49 8.42 6.10 -8.11
N THR A 50 7.76 6.55 -7.05
CA THR A 50 8.38 7.40 -6.02
C THR A 50 8.35 6.67 -4.70
N LEU A 51 9.53 6.32 -4.19
CA LEU A 51 9.68 5.75 -2.85
C LEU A 51 9.99 6.86 -1.85
N LEU A 52 9.58 6.65 -0.60
CA LEU A 52 9.90 7.54 0.50
C LEU A 52 10.71 6.78 1.55
N TYR A 53 11.85 7.33 1.97
CA TYR A 53 12.60 6.81 3.12
C TYR A 53 12.65 7.88 4.22
N TYR A 54 12.59 7.43 5.47
CA TYR A 54 12.50 8.31 6.62
C TYR A 54 13.88 8.59 7.23
N VAL A 55 14.29 9.86 7.24
CA VAL A 55 15.52 10.33 7.87
C VAL A 55 15.24 10.62 9.34
N GLN A 56 15.63 9.68 10.21
CA GLN A 56 15.16 9.62 11.60
C GLN A 56 15.59 10.82 12.47
N ASN A 57 16.84 11.27 12.32
CA ASN A 57 17.39 12.43 13.03
C ASN A 57 16.69 13.74 12.63
N GLU A 58 16.26 13.85 11.37
CA GLU A 58 15.59 15.04 10.84
C GLU A 58 14.07 14.98 10.95
N LYS A 59 13.53 13.80 11.25
CA LYS A 59 12.09 13.50 11.28
C LYS A 59 11.37 13.87 9.98
N LYS A 60 11.98 13.57 8.84
CA LYS A 60 11.47 13.92 7.51
C LYS A 60 11.54 12.74 6.56
N TYR A 61 10.57 12.67 5.66
CA TYR A 61 10.61 11.74 4.53
C TYR A 61 11.32 12.38 3.34
N MET A 62 12.25 11.62 2.76
CA MET A 62 12.96 11.98 1.54
C MET A 62 12.44 11.14 0.39
N LYS A 63 12.31 11.76 -0.79
CA LYS A 63 11.80 11.10 -1.99
C LYS A 63 12.94 10.55 -2.84
N LEU A 64 12.72 9.37 -3.40
CA LEU A 64 13.55 8.77 -4.43
C LEU A 64 12.64 8.41 -5.61
N THR A 65 12.83 9.09 -6.75
CA THR A 65 11.99 8.91 -7.94
C THR A 65 12.74 8.11 -9.00
N PHE A 66 12.05 7.12 -9.55
CA PHE A 66 12.49 6.29 -10.65
C PHE A 66 11.55 6.50 -11.82
N ASP A 67 12.00 7.18 -12.87
CA ASP A 67 11.21 7.46 -14.07
C ASP A 67 11.50 6.43 -15.17
N TYR A 68 11.42 5.15 -14.81
CA TYR A 68 11.62 4.02 -15.71
C TYR A 68 10.88 2.77 -15.20
N PRO A 69 10.60 1.78 -16.07
CA PRO A 69 9.86 0.58 -15.68
C PRO A 69 10.56 -0.24 -14.60
N LEU A 70 9.79 -0.75 -13.65
CA LEU A 70 10.26 -1.51 -12.49
C LEU A 70 9.36 -2.71 -12.22
N GLU A 71 9.94 -3.84 -11.82
CA GLU A 71 9.20 -4.98 -11.29
C GLU A 71 9.02 -4.83 -9.76
N ILE A 72 7.81 -5.07 -9.28
CA ILE A 72 7.48 -5.20 -7.87
C ILE A 72 7.75 -6.65 -7.46
N VAL A 73 9.00 -6.90 -7.06
CA VAL A 73 9.46 -8.22 -6.60
C VAL A 73 8.90 -8.60 -5.22
N SER A 74 8.54 -7.60 -4.42
CA SER A 74 7.93 -7.75 -3.10
C SER A 74 7.22 -6.45 -2.74
N GLY A 75 5.89 -6.44 -2.75
CA GLY A 75 5.11 -5.38 -2.12
C GLY A 75 4.33 -5.93 -0.93
N ILE A 76 4.54 -5.35 0.26
CA ILE A 76 3.90 -5.78 1.50
C ILE A 76 3.32 -4.55 2.19
N GLY A 77 2.08 -4.63 2.64
CA GLY A 77 1.45 -3.50 3.29
C GLY A 77 0.20 -3.81 4.06
N ASN A 78 -0.42 -2.74 4.55
CA ASN A 78 -1.67 -2.78 5.28
C ASN A 78 -2.62 -1.66 4.86
N ILE A 79 -3.89 -1.91 5.14
CA ILE A 79 -5.00 -0.96 5.05
C ILE A 79 -5.40 -0.64 6.48
N ALA A 80 -5.59 0.64 6.79
CA ALA A 80 -6.11 1.09 8.08
C ALA A 80 -7.01 2.32 7.90
N VAL A 81 -7.69 2.73 8.97
CA VAL A 81 -8.43 3.98 9.06
C VAL A 81 -7.64 4.95 9.93
N MET A 82 -7.43 6.17 9.43
CA MET A 82 -6.83 7.27 10.18
C MET A 82 -7.62 8.54 9.88
N ASN A 83 -8.10 9.23 10.92
CA ASN A 83 -8.94 10.43 10.79
C ASN A 83 -10.13 10.23 9.83
N ASP A 84 -10.89 9.15 10.02
CA ASP A 84 -12.03 8.73 9.20
C ASP A 84 -11.73 8.40 7.72
N ASP A 85 -10.46 8.40 7.33
CA ASP A 85 -10.01 8.09 5.98
C ASP A 85 -9.25 6.76 5.90
N LEU A 86 -9.45 6.03 4.80
CA LEU A 86 -8.62 4.86 4.50
C LEU A 86 -7.22 5.27 4.11
N ILE A 87 -6.23 4.64 4.72
CA ILE A 87 -4.81 4.78 4.39
C ILE A 87 -4.25 3.45 3.92
N ILE A 88 -3.32 3.54 2.96
CA ILE A 88 -2.52 2.42 2.47
C ILE A 88 -1.09 2.69 2.92
N HIS A 89 -0.51 1.76 3.68
CA HIS A 89 0.91 1.77 3.99
C HIS A 89 1.54 0.57 3.30
N ALA A 90 2.42 0.84 2.33
CA ALA A 90 3.07 -0.18 1.52
C ALA A 90 4.59 0.04 1.52
N HIS A 91 5.30 -1.08 1.49
CA HIS A 91 6.73 -1.17 1.22
C HIS A 91 6.94 -2.04 0.00
#